data_AF-A0A6V7TQE9-F1
#
_entry.id   AF-A0A6V7TQE9-F1
#
_cell.length_a   1.000
_cell.length_b   1.000
_cell.length_c   1.000
_cell.angle_alpha   90.00
_cell.angle_beta   90.00
_cell.angle_gamma   90.00
#
_symmetry.space_group_name_H-M   'P 1'
#
loop_
_entity.id
_entity.type
_entity.pdbx_description
1 polymer ?
#
loop_
_entity_poly.entity_id
_entity_poly.type
_entity_poly.pdbx_seq_one_letter_code
_entity_poly.pdbx_strand_id
1 'polypeptide(L)'
;MRNNEIFGCGLVYPPTNKMDEEFPYVFFTRDGAQIGKAISLKENYYSRIPYVWMKQCSIETNFGSDLENKPFKYDISKHLILKEFYRTDSN
;
A
#
# COMPACT_ATOMS: atom_id res chain seq x y z
N MET A 1 -12.43 -11.73 8.50
CA MET A 1 -11.67 -10.71 9.23
C MET A 1 -12.00 -10.88 10.69
N ARG A 2 -10.99 -10.82 11.55
CA ARG A 2 -11.21 -10.77 12.99
C ARG A 2 -11.47 -9.32 13.38
N ASN A 3 -12.22 -9.12 14.46
CA ASN A 3 -12.42 -7.78 15.00
C ASN A 3 -11.06 -7.17 15.34
N ASN A 4 -10.87 -5.89 15.00
CA ASN A 4 -9.67 -5.09 15.25
C ASN A 4 -8.41 -5.45 14.44
N GLU A 5 -8.50 -6.26 13.38
CA GLU A 5 -7.38 -6.40 12.43
C GLU A 5 -7.14 -5.08 11.70
N ILE A 6 -5.86 -4.66 11.65
CA ILE A 6 -5.48 -3.41 10.98
C ILE A 6 -4.85 -3.76 9.64
N PHE A 7 -5.48 -3.30 8.56
CA PHE A 7 -4.94 -3.41 7.21
C PHE A 7 -4.32 -2.09 6.78
N GLY A 8 -3.17 -2.17 6.10
CA GLY A 8 -2.54 -1.04 5.43
C GLY A 8 -2.42 -1.29 3.94
N CYS A 9 -2.46 -0.21 3.17
CA CYS A 9 -2.19 -0.18 1.74
C CYS A 9 -1.21 0.96 1.49
N GLY A 10 -0.07 0.65 0.86
CA GLY A 10 0.96 1.64 0.54
C GLY A 10 1.26 1.66 -0.94
N LEU A 11 1.47 2.86 -1.49
CA LEU A 11 1.92 3.10 -2.85
C LEU A 11 3.32 3.69 -2.80
N VAL A 12 4.27 3.05 -3.46
CA VAL A 12 5.66 3.50 -3.53
C VAL A 12 5.95 3.96 -4.95
N TYR A 13 6.42 5.19 -5.09
CA TYR A 13 6.95 5.70 -6.34
C TYR A 13 8.48 5.53 -6.35
N PRO A 14 9.07 5.15 -7.49
CA PRO A 14 10.51 5.18 -7.63
C PRO A 14 11.01 6.63 -7.53
N PRO A 15 12.28 6.84 -7.11
CA PRO A 15 12.93 8.14 -7.19
C PRO A 15 12.82 8.73 -8.61
N THR A 16 12.73 10.05 -8.73
CA THR A 16 12.51 10.73 -10.02
C THR A 16 13.54 10.34 -11.08
N ASN A 17 14.80 10.12 -10.70
CA ASN A 17 15.88 9.73 -11.61
C ASN A 17 15.82 8.26 -12.06
N LYS A 18 14.86 7.48 -11.58
CA LYS A 18 14.65 6.06 -11.89
C LYS A 18 13.29 5.79 -12.52
N MET A 19 12.49 6.83 -12.78
CA MET A 19 11.14 6.71 -13.32
C MET A 19 11.10 6.16 -14.76
N ASP A 20 12.21 6.08 -15.48
CA ASP A 20 12.24 5.47 -16.82
C ASP A 20 12.51 3.95 -16.78
N GLU A 21 13.00 3.44 -15.65
CA GLU A 21 13.45 2.04 -15.48
C GLU A 21 12.61 1.26 -14.46
N GLU A 22 12.08 1.97 -13.47
CA GLU A 22 11.30 1.42 -12.37
C GLU A 22 9.85 1.93 -12.45
N PHE A 23 8.92 1.07 -12.02
CA PHE A 23 7.50 1.43 -11.93
C PHE A 23 7.07 1.53 -10.46
N PRO A 24 6.11 2.39 -10.12
CA PRO A 24 5.48 2.38 -8.81
C PRO A 24 4.87 1.02 -8.51
N TYR A 25 4.73 0.73 -7.23
CA TYR A 25 4.08 -0.49 -6.80
C TYR A 25 3.21 -0.28 -5.59
N VAL A 26 2.20 -1.15 -5.46
CA VAL A 26 1.32 -1.21 -4.30
C VAL A 26 1.71 -2.40 -3.43
N PHE A 27 1.76 -2.20 -2.12
CA PHE A 27 1.96 -3.27 -1.14
C PHE A 27 0.88 -3.20 -0.06
N PHE A 28 0.65 -4.34 0.58
CA PHE A 28 -0.35 -4.48 1.63
C PHE A 28 0.30 -4.92 2.94
N THR A 29 -0.32 -4.52 4.05
CA THR A 29 0.11 -4.92 5.38
C THR A 29 -1.07 -5.42 6.19
N ARG A 30 -0.79 -6.32 7.14
CA ARG A 30 -1.73 -6.76 8.17
C ARG A 30 -1.04 -6.69 9.52
N ASP A 31 -1.65 -5.99 10.46
CA ASP A 31 -1.17 -5.77 11.81
C ASP A 31 0.27 -5.22 11.89
N GLY A 32 0.68 -4.46 10.87
CA GLY A 32 1.99 -3.81 10.77
C GLY A 32 3.07 -4.64 10.08
N ALA A 33 2.76 -5.84 9.59
CA ALA A 33 3.67 -6.65 8.77
C ALA A 33 3.23 -6.64 7.30
N GLN A 34 4.18 -6.54 6.36
CA GLN A 34 3.88 -6.70 4.93
C GLN A 34 3.33 -8.11 4.65
N ILE A 35 2.36 -8.20 3.74
CA ILE A 35 1.73 -9.46 3.34
C ILE A 35 1.72 -9.61 1.82
N GLY A 36 1.95 -10.83 1.35
CA GLY A 36 1.95 -11.16 -0.08
C GLY A 36 3.08 -10.49 -0.88
N LYS A 37 2.98 -10.57 -2.21
CA LYS A 37 3.86 -9.85 -3.14
C LYS A 37 3.29 -8.46 -3.42
N ALA A 38 4.16 -7.51 -3.74
CA ALA A 38 3.71 -6.21 -4.23
C ALA A 38 3.11 -6.34 -5.63
N ILE A 39 2.32 -5.35 -6.03
CA ILE A 39 1.76 -5.26 -7.38
C ILE A 39 2.52 -4.16 -8.10
N SER A 40 3.34 -4.52 -9.09
CA SER A 40 3.98 -3.53 -9.97
C SER A 40 2.90 -2.87 -10.82
N LEU A 41 2.88 -1.54 -10.82
CA LEU A 41 2.10 -0.78 -11.78
C LEU A 41 2.84 -0.80 -13.12
N LYS A 42 2.12 -0.61 -14.23
CA LYS A 42 2.70 -0.55 -15.59
C LYS A 42 2.97 0.86 -16.07
N GLU A 43 2.57 1.86 -15.29
CA GLU A 43 2.50 3.25 -15.70
C GLU A 43 2.77 4.17 -14.51
N ASN A 44 3.48 5.26 -14.77
CA ASN A 44 4.03 6.12 -13.73
C ASN A 44 3.20 7.40 -13.51
N TYR A 45 2.16 7.63 -14.32
CA TYR A 45 1.56 8.96 -14.49
C TYR A 45 0.09 9.09 -14.11
N TYR A 46 -0.51 8.07 -13.48
CA TYR A 46 -1.93 8.15 -13.10
C TYR A 46 -2.10 8.54 -11.64
N SER A 47 -3.01 9.49 -11.40
CA SER A 47 -3.52 9.76 -10.06
C SER A 47 -4.18 8.48 -9.52
N ARG A 48 -3.75 8.07 -8.33
CA ARG A 48 -4.33 6.93 -7.61
C ARG A 48 -5.09 7.46 -6.42
N ILE A 49 -6.34 7.05 -6.30
CA ILE A 49 -7.20 7.38 -5.16
C ILE A 49 -7.39 6.14 -4.29
N PRO A 50 -7.28 6.25 -2.96
CA PRO A 50 -7.66 5.16 -2.06
C PRO A 50 -9.12 4.75 -2.30
N TYR A 51 -9.38 3.46 -2.36
CA TYR A 51 -10.71 2.90 -2.58
C TYR A 51 -11.01 1.79 -1.59
N VAL A 52 -12.22 1.78 -1.05
CA VAL A 52 -12.71 0.73 -0.16
C VAL A 52 -14.13 0.34 -0.53
N TRP A 53 -14.40 -0.96 -0.57
CA TRP A 53 -15.73 -1.52 -0.80
C TRP A 53 -16.14 -2.38 0.39
N MET A 54 -17.35 -2.15 0.89
CA MET A 54 -17.88 -2.83 2.07
C MET A 54 -19.25 -3.44 1.78
N LYS A 55 -19.58 -4.55 2.44
CA LYS A 55 -20.89 -5.19 2.35
C LYS A 55 -21.67 -5.07 3.67
N GLN A 56 -21.23 -5.79 4.70
CA GLN A 56 -21.90 -5.87 6.01
C GLN A 56 -20.87 -5.78 7.15
N CYS A 57 -20.08 -4.71 7.16
CA CYS A 57 -19.11 -4.44 8.21
C CYS A 57 -19.02 -2.93 8.45
N SER A 58 -18.30 -2.55 9.51
CA SER A 58 -17.89 -1.18 9.78
C SER A 58 -16.37 -1.13 9.78
N ILE A 59 -15.79 -0.07 9.24
CA ILE A 59 -14.35 0.18 9.28
C ILE A 59 -14.12 1.61 9.71
N GLU A 60 -12.93 1.84 10.25
CA GLU A 60 -12.39 3.17 10.49
C GLU A 60 -11.16 3.36 9.60
N THR A 61 -11.06 4.49 8.92
CA THR A 61 -9.91 4.81 8.08
C THR A 61 -8.91 5.66 8.85
N ASN A 62 -7.63 5.55 8.48
CA ASN A 62 -6.57 6.41 8.97
C ASN A 62 -5.74 6.89 7.77
N PHE A 63 -5.86 8.18 7.44
CA PHE A 63 -5.07 8.82 6.38
C PHE A 63 -3.86 9.60 6.94
N GLY A 64 -3.54 9.44 8.23
CA GLY A 64 -2.39 10.07 8.87
C GLY A 64 -2.60 11.53 9.27
N SER A 65 -3.83 11.96 9.53
CA SER A 65 -4.13 13.32 10.01
C SER A 65 -3.63 13.57 11.44
N ASP A 66 -3.45 12.51 12.24
CA ASP A 66 -2.93 12.55 13.60
C ASP A 66 -1.99 11.36 13.83
N LEU A 67 -0.70 11.58 13.61
CA LEU A 67 0.32 10.54 13.79
C LEU A 67 0.80 10.38 15.24
N GLU A 68 0.46 11.33 16.12
CA GLU A 68 0.84 11.27 17.54
C GLU A 68 -0.10 10.33 18.30
N ASN A 69 -1.42 10.52 18.16
CA ASN A 69 -2.40 9.70 18.87
C ASN A 69 -2.87 8.50 18.05
N LYS A 70 -2.79 8.57 16.71
CA LYS A 70 -3.24 7.51 15.80
C LYS A 70 -2.18 7.20 14.72
N PRO A 71 -0.99 6.73 15.11
CA PRO A 71 0.07 6.39 14.15
C PRO A 71 -0.37 5.26 13.21
N PHE A 72 0.27 5.19 12.04
CA PHE A 72 0.17 4.01 11.21
C PHE A 72 0.69 2.79 11.96
N LYS A 73 0.00 1.65 11.84
CA LYS A 73 0.45 0.40 12.43
C LYS A 73 1.73 -0.13 11.76
N TYR A 74 1.89 0.17 10.47
CA TYR A 74 3.09 -0.15 9.71
C TYR A 74 4.14 0.95 9.88
N ASP A 75 5.37 0.55 10.22
CA ASP A 75 6.51 1.47 10.32
C ASP A 75 7.11 1.75 8.93
N ILE A 76 6.74 2.89 8.37
CA ILE A 76 7.16 3.31 7.02
C ILE A 76 8.68 3.51 6.95
N SER A 77 9.34 3.88 8.06
CA SER A 77 10.80 4.09 8.10
C SER A 77 11.60 2.80 7.91
N LYS A 78 10.99 1.65 8.21
CA LYS A 78 11.57 0.32 8.06
C LYS A 78 11.14 -0.37 6.76
N HIS A 79 10.68 0.39 5.77
CA HIS A 79 10.20 -0.19 4.53
C HIS A 79 11.31 -0.93 3.77
N LEU A 80 11.10 -2.24 3.59
CA LEU A 80 11.99 -3.10 2.82
C LEU A 80 11.52 -3.10 1.36
N ILE A 81 12.44 -2.83 0.44
CA ILE A 81 12.19 -2.92 -0.99
C ILE A 81 11.91 -4.39 -1.32
N LEU A 82 10.66 -4.65 -1.73
CA LEU A 82 10.24 -5.97 -2.16
C LEU A 82 10.91 -6.34 -3.48
N LYS A 83 11.38 -7.59 -3.59
CA LYS A 83 11.97 -8.14 -4.82
C LYS A 83 10.99 -8.95 -5.66
N GLU A 84 9.83 -9.25 -5.09
CA GLU A 84 8.81 -10.08 -5.73
C GLU A 84 7.53 -9.31 -5.97
N PHE A 85 7.08 -9.36 -7.22
CA PHE A 85 5.89 -8.64 -7.69
C PHE A 85 4.93 -9.60 -8.39
N TYR A 86 3.63 -9.39 -8.19
CA TYR A 86 2.64 -9.89 -9.12
C TYR A 86 2.74 -9.08 -10.42
N ARG A 87 2.80 -9.77 -11.55
CA ARG A 87 2.60 -9.13 -12.85
C ARG A 87 1.11 -8.94 -13.03
N THR A 88 0.70 -7.72 -13.31
CA THR A 88 -0.63 -7.50 -13.87
C THR A 88 -0.55 -7.95 -15.33
N ASP A 89 -1.22 -9.01 -15.73
CA ASP A 89 -1.36 -9.31 -17.15
C ASP A 89 -2.43 -8.37 -17.72
N SER A 90 -2.20 -7.85 -18.92
CA SER A 90 -3.19 -7.01 -19.61
C SER A 90 -4.33 -7.94 -20.06
N ASN A 91 -5.57 -7.64 -19.67
CA ASN A 91 -6.74 -8.15 -20.40
C ASN A 91 -6.89 -7.37 -21.71
#